data_AF-A0A178WKL8-F1
#
_entry.id   AF-A0A178WKL8-F1
#
_cell.length_a   1.000
_cell.length_b   1.000
_cell.length_c   1.000
_cell.angle_alpha   90.00
_cell.angle_beta   90.00
_cell.angle_gamma   90.00
#
_symmetry.space_group_name_H-M   'P 1'
#
loop_
_entity.id
_entity.type
_entity.pdbx_description
1 polymer ?
#
loop_
_entity_poly.entity_id
_entity_poly.type
_entity_poly.pdbx_seq_one_letter_code
_entity_poly.pdbx_strand_id
1 'polypeptide(L)'
;MNGEKPLRERKKKMPYPSPVTEEPISIMSLPYDLLLNCFSLVSRLYYPTLSLVSKTFRSIITSRELYEIRSRLNRTDKCLYLCFPYDMNTHWFTLCREPNRNVAENSSGYLLVQVPSPNGLLPVHSSSVIALGSNIYKIGGTKSYRHKLWKRTRYSSSVSVLDCRSHRWRQAPGMRVARGCSSTVCEVDGKIYIAGGCKEDIGSLYWIEVFDPKTQIWGTLKNPCIDYQHDIGYRCEVKSLGLDGKIYMFGSEFVVYNFEEDRWKCIGRDKYNLYHAVDPMSRINSSSCVVDNVLFILDKGTRVFKWYDFKVSLWKELNGVEGLPDLSDRGYVKMVDLGGKLAVLWQECLTNKKIKRIWCAEISLERRDRDEIWGKVEWFDIVLSVHSSFSLLCADAISMMVLWDASVYYSSRRKENVMWCAEISLERRGDGDQIWGKVEWFDAVLPVHKSCRLLYADGLSATL
;
A
#
# COMPACT_ATOMS: atom_id res chain seq x y z
N MET A 1 14.60 -101.62 -2.16
CA MET A 1 14.91 -100.40 -1.39
C MET A 1 14.89 -99.21 -2.33
N ASN A 2 13.98 -98.27 -2.04
CA ASN A 2 14.01 -96.82 -2.29
C ASN A 2 14.29 -96.30 -3.72
N GLY A 3 13.45 -95.48 -4.34
CA GLY A 3 12.25 -94.84 -3.81
C GLY A 3 11.53 -93.95 -4.82
N GLU A 4 10.24 -93.78 -4.60
CA GLU A 4 9.41 -92.74 -5.21
C GLU A 4 9.39 -91.51 -4.29
N LYS A 5 9.68 -90.33 -4.85
CA LYS A 5 9.45 -89.04 -4.18
C LYS A 5 8.06 -88.52 -4.56
N PRO A 6 7.26 -88.00 -3.62
CA PRO A 6 5.95 -87.45 -3.94
C PRO A 6 6.04 -86.04 -4.55
N LEU A 7 5.07 -85.74 -5.43
CA LEU A 7 4.84 -84.47 -6.11
C LEU A 7 4.57 -83.33 -5.09
N ARG A 8 5.32 -82.23 -5.19
CA ARG A 8 5.08 -80.99 -4.42
C ARG A 8 3.86 -80.25 -4.97
N GLU A 9 2.81 -80.11 -4.15
CA GLU A 9 1.69 -79.20 -4.40
C GLU A 9 2.16 -77.73 -4.47
N ARG A 10 1.76 -77.02 -5.53
CA ARG A 10 1.92 -75.57 -5.65
C ARG A 10 0.82 -74.87 -4.85
N LYS A 11 1.19 -74.24 -3.72
CA LYS A 11 0.32 -73.29 -3.01
C LYS A 11 -0.01 -72.09 -3.92
N LYS A 12 -1.28 -71.88 -4.23
CA LYS A 12 -1.78 -70.64 -4.88
C LYS A 12 -1.56 -69.46 -3.93
N LYS A 13 -0.77 -68.46 -4.35
CA LYS A 13 -0.69 -67.16 -3.67
C LYS A 13 -2.03 -66.44 -3.84
N MET A 14 -2.65 -65.97 -2.75
CA MET A 14 -3.77 -65.04 -2.82
C MET A 14 -3.31 -63.70 -3.39
N PRO A 15 -4.15 -62.97 -4.16
CA PRO A 15 -3.82 -61.64 -4.63
C PRO A 15 -3.74 -60.68 -3.44
N TYR A 16 -2.68 -59.88 -3.38
CA TYR A 16 -2.61 -58.72 -2.48
C TYR A 16 -3.73 -57.74 -2.86
N PRO A 17 -4.43 -57.11 -1.89
CA PRO A 17 -5.33 -56.02 -2.19
C PRO A 17 -4.54 -54.88 -2.82
N SER A 18 -4.99 -54.40 -3.98
CA SER A 18 -4.41 -53.25 -4.65
C SER A 18 -4.45 -52.04 -3.72
N PRO A 19 -3.40 -51.18 -3.69
CA PRO A 19 -3.46 -49.95 -2.93
C PRO A 19 -4.62 -49.11 -3.46
N VAL A 20 -5.50 -48.68 -2.54
CA VAL A 20 -6.54 -47.70 -2.86
C VAL A 20 -5.81 -46.44 -3.33
N THR A 21 -5.86 -46.17 -4.63
CA THR A 21 -5.50 -44.85 -5.16
C THR A 21 -6.55 -43.89 -4.65
N GLU A 22 -6.26 -43.21 -3.54
CA GLU A 22 -7.00 -42.00 -3.16
C GLU A 22 -6.77 -40.99 -4.28
N GLU A 23 -7.77 -40.80 -5.13
CA GLU A 23 -7.76 -39.68 -6.06
C GLU A 23 -7.61 -38.40 -5.23
N PRO A 24 -6.64 -37.52 -5.54
CA PRO A 24 -6.46 -36.30 -4.78
C PRO A 24 -7.76 -35.50 -4.84
N ILE A 25 -8.36 -35.28 -3.67
CA ILE A 25 -9.58 -34.48 -3.54
C ILE A 25 -9.28 -33.12 -4.15
N SER A 26 -9.84 -32.88 -5.34
CA SER A 26 -9.65 -31.62 -6.04
C SER A 26 -10.28 -30.53 -5.18
N ILE A 27 -9.53 -29.46 -4.88
CA ILE A 27 -10.04 -28.29 -4.14
C ILE A 27 -11.32 -27.72 -4.79
N MET A 28 -11.52 -27.97 -6.09
CA MET A 28 -12.73 -27.61 -6.84
C MET A 28 -13.99 -28.38 -6.42
N SER A 29 -13.87 -29.45 -5.63
CA SER A 29 -14.98 -30.22 -5.07
C SER A 29 -15.52 -29.63 -3.75
N LEU A 30 -14.81 -28.66 -3.16
CA LEU A 30 -15.27 -28.02 -1.93
C LEU A 30 -16.45 -27.06 -2.18
N PRO A 31 -17.43 -27.01 -1.26
CA PRO A 31 -18.47 -25.98 -1.22
C PRO A 31 -17.90 -24.56 -1.29
N TYR A 32 -18.66 -23.66 -1.91
CA TYR A 32 -18.29 -22.26 -2.12
C TYR A 32 -17.89 -21.54 -0.81
N ASP A 33 -18.63 -21.78 0.27
CA ASP A 33 -18.38 -21.14 1.58
C ASP A 33 -17.07 -21.61 2.23
N LEU A 34 -16.70 -22.88 2.04
CA LEU A 34 -15.40 -23.39 2.51
C LEU A 34 -14.25 -22.79 1.71
N LEU A 35 -14.41 -22.65 0.39
CA LEU A 35 -13.43 -21.94 -0.44
C LEU A 35 -13.29 -20.48 -0.02
N LEU A 36 -14.39 -19.76 0.22
CA LEU A 36 -14.36 -18.39 0.73
C LEU A 36 -13.55 -18.28 2.02
N ASN A 37 -13.81 -19.15 3.00
CA ASN A 37 -13.08 -19.17 4.26
C ASN A 37 -11.59 -19.48 4.05
N CYS A 38 -11.25 -20.49 3.25
CA CYS A 38 -9.85 -20.80 2.94
C CYS A 38 -9.13 -19.60 2.31
N PHE A 39 -9.75 -18.94 1.33
CA PHE A 39 -9.15 -17.81 0.62
C PHE A 39 -9.01 -16.59 1.54
N SER A 40 -9.94 -16.40 2.49
CA SER A 40 -9.85 -15.32 3.48
C SER A 40 -8.59 -15.41 4.35
N LEU A 41 -8.02 -16.61 4.49
CA LEU A 41 -6.81 -16.87 5.25
C LEU A 41 -5.51 -16.74 4.43
N VAL A 42 -5.62 -16.64 3.11
CA VAL A 42 -4.45 -16.51 2.22
C VAL A 42 -4.10 -15.02 2.05
N SER A 43 -2.81 -14.69 2.05
CA SER A 43 -2.38 -13.31 1.77
C SER A 43 -2.80 -12.89 0.36
N ARG A 44 -3.25 -11.63 0.23
CA ARG A 44 -3.61 -11.03 -1.07
C ARG A 44 -2.48 -11.04 -2.09
N LEU A 45 -1.22 -11.16 -1.66
CA LEU A 45 -0.08 -11.31 -2.57
C LEU A 45 -0.20 -12.53 -3.49
N TYR A 46 -0.93 -13.58 -3.08
CA TYR A 46 -1.14 -14.78 -3.89
C TYR A 46 -2.41 -14.71 -4.76
N TYR A 47 -3.27 -13.71 -4.55
CA TYR A 47 -4.55 -13.63 -5.25
C TYR A 47 -4.42 -13.51 -6.76
N PRO A 48 -3.47 -12.74 -7.33
CA PRO A 48 -3.28 -12.73 -8.77
C PRO A 48 -2.98 -14.13 -9.34
N THR A 49 -2.09 -14.88 -8.69
CA THR A 49 -1.76 -16.27 -9.08
C THR A 49 -2.96 -17.20 -8.92
N LEU A 50 -3.66 -17.14 -7.78
CA LEU A 50 -4.85 -17.97 -7.53
C LEU A 50 -5.98 -17.68 -8.52
N SER A 51 -6.13 -16.43 -8.97
CA SER A 51 -7.15 -16.03 -9.94
C SER A 51 -6.93 -16.61 -11.36
N LEU A 52 -5.74 -17.16 -11.61
CA LEU A 52 -5.41 -17.84 -12.87
C LEU A 52 -5.77 -19.33 -12.86
N VAL A 53 -5.98 -19.93 -11.68
CA VAL A 53 -6.25 -21.37 -11.54
C VAL A 53 -7.61 -21.76 -12.13
N SER A 54 -8.68 -21.01 -11.82
CA SER A 54 -10.02 -21.29 -12.34
C SER A 54 -10.92 -20.05 -12.37
N LYS A 55 -12.01 -20.11 -13.15
CA LYS A 55 -13.04 -19.06 -13.17
C LYS A 55 -13.70 -18.87 -11.80
N THR A 56 -13.91 -19.96 -11.06
CA THR A 56 -14.48 -19.95 -9.71
C THR A 56 -13.56 -19.23 -8.74
N PHE A 57 -12.25 -19.53 -8.75
CA PHE A 57 -11.26 -18.86 -7.89
C PHE A 57 -11.23 -17.36 -8.16
N ARG A 58 -11.21 -16.98 -9.43
CA ARG A 58 -11.30 -15.57 -9.84
C ARG A 58 -12.58 -14.90 -9.35
N SER A 59 -13.71 -15.60 -9.42
CA SER A 59 -14.99 -15.09 -8.93
C SER A 59 -14.97 -14.87 -7.41
N ILE A 60 -14.41 -15.82 -6.64
CA ILE A 60 -14.28 -15.71 -5.18
C ILE A 60 -13.35 -14.55 -4.80
N ILE A 61 -12.18 -14.48 -5.45
CA ILE A 61 -11.17 -13.43 -5.18
C ILE A 61 -11.71 -12.03 -5.44
N THR A 62 -12.60 -11.88 -6.42
CA THR A 62 -13.22 -10.59 -6.77
C THR A 62 -14.55 -10.35 -6.06
N SER A 63 -15.02 -11.30 -5.25
CA SER A 63 -16.30 -11.24 -4.53
C SER A 63 -16.22 -10.26 -3.36
N ARG A 64 -17.34 -9.65 -2.99
CA ARG A 64 -17.40 -8.72 -1.86
C ARG A 64 -17.37 -9.48 -0.53
N GLU A 65 -18.01 -10.63 -0.51
CA GLU A 65 -18.17 -11.56 0.61
C GLU A 65 -16.81 -11.97 1.18
N LEU A 66 -15.83 -12.26 0.31
CA LEU A 66 -14.46 -12.55 0.73
C LEU A 66 -13.87 -11.44 1.58
N TYR A 67 -14.03 -10.18 1.16
CA TYR A 67 -13.46 -9.05 1.88
C TYR A 67 -14.24 -8.72 3.15
N GLU A 68 -15.55 -8.99 3.19
CA GLU A 68 -16.33 -8.88 4.43
C GLU A 68 -15.88 -9.91 5.47
N ILE A 69 -15.60 -11.16 5.07
CA ILE A 69 -15.05 -12.19 5.96
C ILE A 69 -13.67 -11.77 6.46
N ARG A 70 -12.79 -11.34 5.55
CA ARG A 70 -11.44 -10.88 5.93
C ARG A 70 -11.48 -9.72 6.90
N SER A 71 -12.39 -8.76 6.68
CA SER A 71 -12.62 -7.63 7.58
C SER A 71 -13.03 -8.12 8.97
N ARG A 72 -13.98 -9.06 9.07
CA ARG A 72 -14.40 -9.69 10.35
C ARG A 72 -13.27 -10.44 11.05
N LEU A 73 -12.33 -10.99 10.28
CA LEU A 73 -11.15 -11.67 10.80
C LEU A 73 -9.98 -10.70 11.09
N ASN A 74 -10.17 -9.39 10.95
CA ASN A 74 -9.13 -8.37 11.06
C ASN A 74 -7.90 -8.65 10.18
N ARG A 75 -8.11 -9.29 9.02
CA ARG A 75 -7.06 -9.64 8.07
C ARG A 75 -6.85 -8.55 7.03
N THR A 76 -6.16 -7.50 7.45
CA THR A 76 -5.68 -6.43 6.57
C THR A 76 -4.39 -6.86 5.88
N ASP A 77 -4.37 -6.85 4.55
CA ASP A 77 -3.15 -7.10 3.77
C ASP A 77 -2.74 -5.79 3.09
N LYS A 78 -1.44 -5.49 3.18
CA LYS A 78 -0.81 -4.39 2.48
C LYS A 78 -0.67 -4.74 1.00
N CYS A 79 -1.03 -3.83 0.11
CA CYS A 79 -0.91 -4.05 -1.33
C CYS A 79 -0.12 -2.92 -1.95
N LEU A 80 0.88 -3.27 -2.74
CA LEU A 80 1.71 -2.31 -3.46
C LEU A 80 1.20 -2.20 -4.90
N TYR A 81 0.81 -0.99 -5.31
CA TYR A 81 0.48 -0.67 -6.70
C TYR A 81 1.53 0.21 -7.34
N LEU A 82 1.80 -0.05 -8.62
CA LEU A 82 2.70 0.74 -9.45
C LEU A 82 2.02 1.08 -10.77
N CYS A 83 2.21 2.30 -11.27
CA CYS A 83 1.68 2.69 -12.58
C CYS A 83 2.75 3.29 -13.49
N PHE A 84 2.69 2.95 -14.78
CA PHE A 84 3.60 3.46 -15.81
C PHE A 84 2.82 4.08 -16.97
N PRO A 85 3.22 5.26 -17.47
CA PRO A 85 2.76 5.74 -18.77
C PRO A 85 3.47 4.94 -19.89
N TYR A 86 2.68 4.42 -20.84
CA TYR A 86 3.16 3.77 -22.06
C TYR A 86 2.18 4.08 -23.19
N ASP A 87 2.67 4.54 -24.35
CA ASP A 87 1.87 4.84 -25.54
C ASP A 87 0.54 5.59 -25.26
N MET A 88 0.64 6.80 -24.72
CA MET A 88 -0.48 7.68 -24.30
C MET A 88 -1.45 7.08 -23.26
N ASN A 89 -1.28 5.82 -22.88
CA ASN A 89 -2.05 5.09 -21.89
C ASN A 89 -1.28 4.98 -20.57
N THR A 90 -1.98 4.61 -19.50
CA THR A 90 -1.37 4.24 -18.22
C THR A 90 -1.63 2.78 -17.94
N HIS A 91 -0.58 2.04 -17.60
CA HIS A 91 -0.64 0.65 -17.18
C HIS A 91 -0.42 0.56 -15.68
N TRP A 92 -1.28 -0.21 -15.02
CA TRP A 92 -1.21 -0.44 -13.58
C TRP A 92 -0.71 -1.85 -13.29
N PHE A 93 0.02 -1.99 -12.21
CA PHE A 93 0.61 -3.23 -11.73
C PHE A 93 0.37 -3.34 -10.23
N THR A 94 0.25 -4.56 -9.73
CA THR A 94 0.20 -4.86 -8.29
C THR A 94 1.30 -5.85 -7.94
N LEU A 95 1.87 -5.72 -6.76
CA LEU A 95 2.82 -6.70 -6.22
C LEU A 95 2.08 -7.99 -5.90
N CYS A 96 2.68 -9.11 -6.28
CA CYS A 96 2.24 -10.45 -5.99
C CYS A 96 3.44 -11.33 -5.64
N ARG A 97 3.15 -12.52 -5.10
CA ARG A 97 4.16 -13.53 -4.81
C ARG A 97 3.96 -14.75 -5.69
N GLU A 98 5.03 -15.16 -6.35
CA GLU A 98 5.06 -16.36 -7.15
C GLU A 98 5.42 -17.56 -6.25
N PRO A 99 4.55 -18.58 -6.15
CA PRO A 99 4.78 -19.71 -5.24
C PRO A 99 5.95 -20.62 -5.66
N ASN A 100 6.33 -20.62 -6.94
CA ASN A 100 7.30 -21.56 -7.52
C ASN A 100 8.64 -20.92 -7.94
N ARG A 101 8.90 -19.65 -7.60
CA ARG A 101 10.20 -19.04 -7.91
C ARG A 101 11.25 -19.66 -6.99
N ASN A 102 12.15 -20.45 -7.57
CA ASN A 102 13.14 -21.25 -6.83
C ASN A 102 13.93 -20.37 -5.85
N VAL A 103 13.86 -20.73 -4.57
CA VAL A 103 14.70 -20.17 -3.48
C VAL A 103 16.19 -20.35 -3.75
N ALA A 104 16.56 -21.23 -4.69
CA ALA A 104 17.93 -21.51 -5.11
C ALA A 104 18.69 -20.31 -5.73
N GLU A 105 18.00 -19.23 -6.14
CA GLU A 105 18.63 -18.04 -6.74
C GLU A 105 18.61 -16.77 -5.86
N ASN A 106 18.43 -16.90 -4.54
CA ASN A 106 18.30 -15.76 -3.60
C ASN A 106 17.15 -14.78 -3.95
N SER A 107 16.13 -15.22 -4.70
CA SER A 107 14.96 -14.39 -5.00
C SER A 107 13.95 -14.42 -3.85
N SER A 108 13.36 -13.26 -3.59
CA SER A 108 12.26 -13.05 -2.63
C SER A 108 10.93 -13.68 -3.07
N GLY A 109 10.79 -14.02 -4.36
CA GLY A 109 9.55 -14.50 -4.98
C GLY A 109 8.54 -13.38 -5.30
N TYR A 110 8.89 -12.11 -5.10
CA TYR A 110 8.03 -10.97 -5.45
C TYR A 110 8.08 -10.62 -6.94
N LEU A 111 6.93 -10.21 -7.46
CA LEU A 111 6.69 -9.92 -8.88
C LEU A 111 5.60 -8.84 -8.99
N LEU A 112 5.70 -7.96 -9.98
CA LEU A 112 4.62 -7.07 -10.37
C LEU A 112 3.81 -7.67 -11.53
N VAL A 113 2.51 -7.84 -11.32
CA VAL A 113 1.57 -8.28 -12.35
C VAL A 113 0.65 -7.16 -12.79
N GLN A 114 0.37 -7.10 -14.08
CA GLN A 114 -0.48 -6.07 -14.66
C GLN A 114 -1.94 -6.24 -14.20
N VAL A 115 -2.59 -5.13 -13.84
CA VAL A 115 -4.03 -5.06 -13.54
C VAL A 115 -4.79 -4.33 -14.66
N PRO A 116 -6.09 -4.61 -14.83
CA PRO A 116 -6.90 -3.97 -15.86
C PRO A 116 -6.81 -2.44 -15.81
N SER A 117 -6.50 -1.84 -16.96
CA SER A 117 -6.34 -0.40 -17.14
C SER A 117 -7.29 0.07 -18.24
N PRO A 118 -8.30 0.90 -17.94
CA PRO A 118 -9.26 1.37 -18.92
C PRO A 118 -8.60 2.20 -20.03
N ASN A 119 -8.99 1.94 -21.27
CA ASN A 119 -8.58 2.74 -22.42
C ASN A 119 -9.08 4.19 -22.26
N GLY A 120 -8.24 5.17 -22.62
CA GLY A 120 -8.61 6.59 -22.60
C GLY A 120 -8.51 7.28 -21.23
N LEU A 121 -8.07 6.57 -20.18
CA LEU A 121 -7.61 7.23 -18.96
C LEU A 121 -6.45 8.16 -19.29
N LEU A 122 -6.52 9.40 -18.79
CA LEU A 122 -5.42 10.35 -18.93
C LEU A 122 -4.10 9.76 -18.40
N PRO A 123 -2.94 10.09 -18.98
CA PRO A 123 -1.69 9.66 -18.39
C PRO A 123 -1.62 10.10 -16.93
N VAL A 124 -1.25 9.19 -16.01
CA VAL A 124 -1.19 9.52 -14.58
C VAL A 124 -0.26 10.70 -14.31
N HIS A 125 0.77 10.90 -15.13
CA HIS A 125 1.67 12.04 -15.05
C HIS A 125 1.05 13.42 -15.22
N SER A 126 -0.21 13.43 -15.60
CA SER A 126 -0.97 14.65 -15.78
C SER A 126 -1.94 14.92 -14.63
N SER A 127 -2.09 14.00 -13.67
CA SER A 127 -3.14 13.90 -12.64
C SER A 127 -2.54 13.69 -11.24
N SER A 128 -3.24 14.10 -10.19
CA SER A 128 -2.89 13.73 -8.81
C SER A 128 -3.44 12.35 -8.47
N VAL A 129 -2.73 11.58 -7.65
CA VAL A 129 -3.20 10.24 -7.24
C VAL A 129 -2.94 9.98 -5.77
N ILE A 130 -3.94 9.47 -5.06
CA ILE A 130 -3.86 9.24 -3.61
C ILE A 130 -4.56 7.97 -3.15
N ALA A 131 -4.02 7.40 -2.08
CA ALA A 131 -4.55 6.27 -1.35
C ALA A 131 -5.57 6.62 -0.32
N LEU A 132 -6.69 5.88 -0.29
CA LEU A 132 -7.56 5.92 0.86
C LEU A 132 -8.38 4.63 1.01
N GLY A 133 -8.22 3.98 2.16
CA GLY A 133 -8.94 2.75 2.52
C GLY A 133 -8.57 1.58 1.63
N SER A 134 -9.49 1.14 0.76
CA SER A 134 -9.27 0.08 -0.25
C SER A 134 -9.26 0.59 -1.70
N ASN A 135 -9.21 1.91 -1.91
CA ASN A 135 -9.39 2.53 -3.22
C ASN A 135 -8.25 3.49 -3.57
N ILE A 136 -7.90 3.54 -4.86
CA ILE A 136 -7.00 4.54 -5.47
C ILE A 136 -7.82 5.61 -6.13
N TYR A 137 -7.59 6.86 -5.76
CA TYR A 137 -8.24 8.01 -6.36
C TYR A 137 -7.27 8.68 -7.31
N LYS A 138 -7.64 8.72 -8.59
CA LYS A 138 -6.96 9.50 -9.61
C LYS A 138 -7.80 10.73 -9.92
N ILE A 139 -7.24 11.90 -9.69
CA ILE A 139 -7.95 13.17 -9.62
C ILE A 139 -7.37 14.15 -10.65
N GLY A 140 -8.26 14.73 -11.43
CA GLY A 140 -7.91 15.74 -12.43
C GLY A 140 -7.12 15.17 -13.60
N GLY A 141 -6.27 15.99 -14.20
CA GLY A 141 -5.53 15.58 -15.39
C GLY A 141 -5.26 16.71 -16.37
N THR A 142 -4.22 16.56 -17.19
CA THR A 142 -3.93 17.49 -18.29
C THR A 142 -3.95 16.79 -19.63
N LYS A 143 -4.84 17.25 -20.53
CA LYS A 143 -4.84 16.89 -21.95
C LYS A 143 -4.10 17.96 -22.74
N SER A 144 -2.89 17.64 -23.22
CA SER A 144 -2.18 18.50 -24.17
C SER A 144 -2.50 18.08 -25.59
N TYR A 145 -3.10 18.99 -26.36
CA TYR A 145 -3.27 18.85 -27.81
C TYR A 145 -2.14 19.63 -28.49
N ARG A 146 -1.32 18.94 -29.29
CA ARG A 146 -0.32 19.59 -30.14
C ARG A 146 -0.89 19.72 -31.55
N HIS A 147 -1.11 20.95 -32.00
CA HIS A 147 -1.32 21.27 -33.41
C HIS A 147 -0.04 21.88 -33.97
N LYS A 148 0.19 21.82 -35.29
CA LYS A 148 1.42 22.33 -35.93
C LYS A 148 1.71 23.82 -35.64
N LEU A 149 0.69 24.59 -35.25
CA LEU A 149 0.76 26.05 -35.05
C LEU A 149 0.48 26.51 -33.61
N TRP A 150 -0.06 25.64 -32.73
CA TRP A 150 -0.40 26.03 -31.36
C TRP A 150 -0.54 24.83 -30.43
N LYS A 151 -0.33 25.05 -29.13
CA LYS A 151 -0.48 24.05 -28.06
C LYS A 151 -1.66 24.43 -27.18
N ARG A 152 -2.67 23.57 -27.10
CA ARG A 152 -3.79 23.74 -26.15
C ARG A 152 -3.66 22.77 -25.00
N THR A 153 -3.63 23.31 -23.80
CA THR A 153 -3.66 22.53 -22.56
C THR A 153 -5.06 22.61 -21.95
N ARG A 154 -5.73 21.46 -21.80
CA ARG A 154 -7.03 21.34 -21.12
C ARG A 154 -6.84 20.60 -19.80
N TYR A 155 -7.24 21.22 -18.70
CA TYR A 155 -7.34 20.58 -17.40
C TYR A 155 -8.61 19.74 -17.31
N SER A 156 -8.64 18.81 -16.36
CA SER A 156 -9.77 17.92 -16.13
C SER A 156 -10.26 18.02 -14.69
N SER A 157 -11.57 17.91 -14.49
CA SER A 157 -12.21 17.78 -13.18
C SER A 157 -12.58 16.33 -12.84
N SER A 158 -12.29 15.37 -13.73
CA SER A 158 -12.72 13.98 -13.54
C SER A 158 -12.01 13.29 -12.39
N VAL A 159 -12.72 12.39 -11.71
CA VAL A 159 -12.18 11.55 -10.64
C VAL A 159 -12.46 10.10 -10.98
N SER A 160 -11.39 9.32 -11.14
CA SER A 160 -11.47 7.89 -11.40
C SER A 160 -10.98 7.12 -10.18
N VAL A 161 -11.72 6.09 -9.79
CA VAL A 161 -11.46 5.30 -8.59
C VAL A 161 -11.18 3.86 -8.98
N LEU A 162 -10.03 3.32 -8.59
CA LEU A 162 -9.70 1.89 -8.68
C LEU A 162 -10.04 1.22 -7.35
N ASP A 163 -10.95 0.26 -7.37
CA ASP A 163 -11.16 -0.65 -6.25
C ASP A 163 -10.08 -1.74 -6.31
N CYS A 164 -9.14 -1.70 -5.37
CA CYS A 164 -7.99 -2.60 -5.33
C CYS A 164 -8.33 -4.05 -4.98
N ARG A 165 -9.57 -4.30 -4.52
CA ARG A 165 -10.03 -5.66 -4.20
C ARG A 165 -10.44 -6.39 -5.47
N SER A 166 -11.22 -5.73 -6.31
CA SER A 166 -11.72 -6.30 -7.57
C SER A 166 -10.90 -5.91 -8.80
N HIS A 167 -9.94 -4.99 -8.66
CA HIS A 167 -9.21 -4.34 -9.75
C HIS A 167 -10.12 -3.72 -10.82
N ARG A 168 -11.24 -3.14 -10.38
CA ARG A 168 -12.21 -2.47 -11.24
C ARG A 168 -12.16 -0.96 -11.06
N TRP A 169 -12.28 -0.26 -12.18
CA TRP A 169 -12.37 1.20 -12.21
C TRP A 169 -13.83 1.65 -12.23
N ARG A 170 -14.12 2.71 -11.47
CA ARG A 170 -15.39 3.44 -11.50
C ARG A 170 -15.14 4.94 -11.54
N GLN A 171 -16.11 5.71 -12.01
CA GLN A 171 -16.07 7.17 -11.89
C GLN A 171 -16.65 7.59 -10.54
N ALA A 172 -16.05 8.59 -9.91
CA ALA A 172 -16.62 9.30 -8.76
C ALA A 172 -17.09 10.69 -9.22
N PRO A 173 -17.87 11.41 -8.38
CA PRO A 173 -18.23 12.79 -8.66
C PRO A 173 -17.00 13.65 -8.96
N GLY A 174 -17.05 14.41 -10.04
CA GLY A 174 -15.96 15.29 -10.45
C GLY A 174 -15.82 16.50 -9.53
N MET A 175 -14.62 17.07 -9.52
CA MET A 175 -14.34 18.37 -8.89
C MET A 175 -15.18 19.47 -9.55
N ARG A 176 -15.38 20.58 -8.85
CA ARG A 176 -15.99 21.79 -9.42
C ARG A 176 -15.03 22.46 -10.39
N VAL A 177 -13.74 22.47 -10.06
CA VAL A 177 -12.71 23.11 -10.88
C VAL A 177 -11.80 22.07 -11.52
N ALA A 178 -11.51 22.28 -12.80
CA ALA A 178 -10.59 21.43 -13.54
C ALA A 178 -9.13 21.72 -13.16
N ARG A 179 -8.38 20.67 -12.82
CA ARG A 179 -6.99 20.76 -12.33
C ARG A 179 -6.03 19.92 -13.19
N GLY A 180 -4.80 20.41 -13.32
CA GLY A 180 -3.70 19.74 -14.02
C GLY A 180 -2.64 19.13 -13.07
N CYS A 181 -1.48 18.79 -13.62
CA CYS A 181 -0.41 18.08 -12.90
C CYS A 181 0.19 18.85 -11.73
N SER A 182 0.18 20.18 -11.75
CA SER A 182 0.69 21.01 -10.67
C SER A 182 -0.25 21.10 -9.46
N SER A 183 -1.24 20.21 -9.34
CA SER A 183 -2.11 20.13 -8.17
C SER A 183 -1.54 19.17 -7.14
N THR A 184 -1.73 19.51 -5.87
CA THR A 184 -1.23 18.76 -4.73
C THR A 184 -2.39 18.10 -4.01
N VAL A 185 -2.19 16.87 -3.54
CA VAL A 185 -3.23 16.05 -2.91
C VAL A 185 -2.73 15.47 -1.60
N CYS A 186 -3.56 15.48 -0.58
CA CYS A 186 -3.28 14.84 0.71
C CYS A 186 -4.57 14.25 1.32
N GLU A 187 -4.38 13.36 2.28
CA GLU A 187 -5.44 12.70 3.02
C GLU A 187 -5.36 13.14 4.48
N VAL A 188 -6.51 13.55 5.03
CA VAL A 188 -6.65 13.91 6.44
C VAL A 188 -8.03 13.44 6.91
N ASP A 189 -8.08 12.69 8.01
CA ASP A 189 -9.31 12.17 8.64
C ASP A 189 -10.27 11.44 7.68
N GLY A 190 -9.71 10.67 6.75
CA GLY A 190 -10.46 9.92 5.75
C GLY A 190 -11.10 10.80 4.67
N LYS A 191 -10.65 12.05 4.51
CA LYS A 191 -11.04 12.97 3.44
C LYS A 191 -9.85 13.32 2.57
N ILE A 192 -10.11 13.60 1.30
CA ILE A 192 -9.09 13.94 0.32
C ILE A 192 -9.13 15.44 0.07
N TYR A 193 -8.00 16.11 0.29
CA TYR A 193 -7.84 17.53 0.04
C TYR A 193 -6.99 17.71 -1.21
N ILE A 194 -7.45 18.57 -2.12
CA ILE A 194 -6.72 18.93 -3.34
C ILE A 194 -6.60 20.45 -3.47
N ALA A 195 -5.40 20.94 -3.77
CA ALA A 195 -5.12 22.35 -3.92
C ALA A 195 -4.29 22.65 -5.18
N GLY A 196 -4.45 23.86 -5.72
CA GLY A 196 -3.67 24.33 -6.86
C GLY A 196 -3.95 23.61 -8.19
N GLY A 197 -3.03 23.76 -9.14
CA GLY A 197 -3.11 23.17 -10.48
C GLY A 197 -4.29 23.62 -11.34
N CYS A 198 -5.02 24.68 -10.95
CA CYS A 198 -6.15 25.24 -11.69
C CYS A 198 -5.82 26.65 -12.21
N LYS A 199 -6.78 27.24 -12.94
CA LYS A 199 -6.70 28.62 -13.44
C LYS A 199 -7.33 29.65 -12.50
N GLU A 200 -7.95 29.17 -11.43
CA GLU A 200 -8.54 30.03 -10.40
C GLU A 200 -7.44 30.80 -9.69
N ASP A 201 -7.76 31.97 -9.15
CA ASP A 201 -6.83 32.67 -8.27
C ASP A 201 -6.67 31.92 -6.96
N ILE A 202 -5.51 32.07 -6.33
CA ILE A 202 -5.19 31.43 -5.06
C ILE A 202 -6.14 31.82 -3.91
N GLY A 203 -6.73 33.01 -3.98
CA GLY A 203 -7.76 33.48 -3.05
C GLY A 203 -9.18 32.97 -3.34
N SER A 204 -9.38 32.22 -4.43
CA SER A 204 -10.68 31.63 -4.77
C SER A 204 -11.10 30.60 -3.73
N LEU A 205 -12.39 30.58 -3.37
CA LEU A 205 -12.97 29.53 -2.51
C LEU A 205 -12.82 28.13 -3.13
N TYR A 206 -12.67 28.05 -4.45
CA TYR A 206 -12.47 26.80 -5.17
C TYR A 206 -10.99 26.47 -5.39
N TRP A 207 -10.06 27.23 -4.81
CA TRP A 207 -8.64 26.91 -4.90
C TRP A 207 -8.30 25.61 -4.17
N ILE A 208 -8.97 25.35 -3.03
CA ILE A 208 -8.85 24.12 -2.26
C ILE A 208 -10.22 23.44 -2.22
N GLU A 209 -10.27 22.21 -2.70
CA GLU A 209 -11.48 21.37 -2.68
C GLU A 209 -11.26 20.15 -1.79
N VAL A 210 -12.32 19.73 -1.12
CA VAL A 210 -12.31 18.60 -0.18
C VAL A 210 -13.32 17.57 -0.64
N PHE A 211 -12.86 16.35 -0.88
CA PHE A 211 -13.72 15.22 -1.20
C PHE A 211 -13.88 14.32 0.01
N ASP A 212 -15.14 14.08 0.38
CA ASP A 212 -15.50 13.06 1.37
C ASP A 212 -15.95 11.78 0.65
N PRO A 213 -15.16 10.69 0.68
CA PRO A 213 -15.54 9.44 0.03
C PRO A 213 -16.75 8.75 0.66
N LYS A 214 -17.10 9.04 1.91
CA LYS A 214 -18.27 8.43 2.57
C LYS A 214 -19.55 9.03 2.00
N THR A 215 -19.60 10.35 1.85
CA THR A 215 -20.76 11.07 1.31
C THR A 215 -20.73 11.22 -0.21
N GLN A 216 -19.57 11.01 -0.85
CA GLN A 216 -19.31 11.28 -2.27
C GLN A 216 -19.55 12.74 -2.66
N ILE A 217 -19.33 13.68 -1.74
CA ILE A 217 -19.58 15.11 -1.95
C ILE A 217 -18.27 15.90 -1.93
N TRP A 218 -18.19 16.90 -2.81
CA TRP A 218 -17.14 17.91 -2.82
C TRP A 218 -17.56 19.16 -2.05
N GLY A 219 -16.78 19.48 -1.02
CA GLY A 219 -16.78 20.75 -0.31
C GLY A 219 -15.60 21.63 -0.71
N THR A 220 -15.49 22.79 -0.07
CA THR A 220 -14.39 23.74 -0.24
C THR A 220 -13.75 24.05 1.09
N LEU A 221 -12.46 24.37 1.06
CA LEU A 221 -11.74 24.90 2.21
C LEU A 221 -11.24 26.30 1.86
N LYS A 222 -11.62 27.29 2.67
CA LYS A 222 -11.21 28.68 2.40
C LYS A 222 -9.69 28.80 2.62
N ASN A 223 -8.98 29.18 1.57
CA ASN A 223 -7.58 29.61 1.66
C ASN A 223 -7.51 30.88 2.54
N PRO A 224 -6.47 31.07 3.38
CA PRO A 224 -6.35 32.22 4.28
C PRO A 224 -6.37 33.60 3.62
N CYS A 225 -6.49 33.73 2.29
CA CYS A 225 -6.42 35.00 1.58
C CYS A 225 -5.21 35.81 2.06
N ILE A 226 -4.03 35.19 2.04
CA ILE A 226 -2.79 35.95 2.16
C ILE A 226 -2.77 36.92 0.99
N ASP A 227 -2.38 38.17 1.23
CA ASP A 227 -2.37 39.21 0.22
C ASP A 227 -1.28 38.89 -0.82
N TYR A 228 -1.62 38.09 -1.83
CA TYR A 228 -0.73 37.73 -2.94
C TYR A 228 -0.55 38.89 -3.94
N GLN A 229 -0.79 40.14 -3.51
CA GLN A 229 -0.80 41.37 -4.31
C GLN A 229 0.49 41.62 -5.10
N HIS A 230 1.58 40.92 -4.82
CA HIS A 230 2.89 41.17 -5.44
C HIS A 230 3.39 40.13 -6.45
N ASP A 231 2.68 39.05 -6.75
CA ASP A 231 3.15 38.04 -7.73
C ASP A 231 2.20 37.89 -8.93
N ILE A 232 1.85 39.03 -9.52
CA ILE A 232 1.27 39.10 -10.88
C ILE A 232 2.41 38.83 -11.87
N GLY A 233 2.83 37.57 -12.03
CA GLY A 233 3.89 37.24 -12.99
C GLY A 233 4.02 35.78 -13.37
N TYR A 234 3.94 34.86 -12.43
CA TYR A 234 4.14 33.44 -12.71
C TYR A 234 3.14 32.59 -11.95
N ARG A 235 2.66 31.52 -12.60
CA ARG A 235 1.83 30.49 -11.98
C ARG A 235 2.65 29.83 -10.86
N CYS A 236 2.62 30.37 -9.65
CA CYS A 236 3.36 29.80 -8.53
C CYS A 236 2.75 28.44 -8.20
N GLU A 237 3.50 27.38 -8.43
CA GLU A 237 3.11 26.03 -8.07
C GLU A 237 3.12 25.90 -6.54
N VAL A 238 1.95 26.03 -5.92
CA VAL A 238 1.82 25.78 -4.49
C VAL A 238 2.04 24.29 -4.23
N LYS A 239 3.04 23.97 -3.42
CA LYS A 239 3.28 22.59 -2.94
C LYS A 239 2.54 22.38 -1.63
N SER A 240 2.11 21.16 -1.35
CA SER A 240 1.55 20.83 -0.03
C SER A 240 2.07 19.52 0.52
N LEU A 241 1.95 19.39 1.83
CA LEU A 241 2.30 18.20 2.60
C LEU A 241 1.19 17.96 3.62
N GLY A 242 0.59 16.77 3.60
CA GLY A 242 -0.24 16.28 4.69
C GLY A 242 0.66 15.61 5.73
N LEU A 243 0.59 16.05 6.99
CA LEU A 243 1.42 15.50 8.06
C LEU A 243 0.81 15.82 9.43
N ASP A 244 0.76 14.83 10.33
CA ASP A 244 0.29 15.02 11.71
C ASP A 244 -1.12 15.66 11.74
N GLY A 245 -2.00 15.17 10.88
CA GLY A 245 -3.36 15.70 10.73
C GLY A 245 -3.42 17.15 10.26
N LYS A 246 -2.33 17.75 9.75
CA LYS A 246 -2.28 19.14 9.27
C LYS A 246 -1.96 19.20 7.79
N ILE A 247 -2.38 20.28 7.14
CA ILE A 247 -2.01 20.57 5.75
C ILE A 247 -1.03 21.73 5.74
N TYR A 248 0.19 21.45 5.32
CA TYR A 248 1.21 22.46 5.06
C TYR A 248 1.11 22.86 3.60
N MET A 249 1.11 24.16 3.32
CA MET A 249 1.17 24.71 1.96
C MET A 249 2.35 25.66 1.85
N PHE A 250 3.09 25.52 0.75
CA PHE A 250 4.30 26.27 0.49
C PHE A 250 4.11 27.06 -0.81
N GLY A 251 3.96 28.37 -0.68
CA GLY A 251 3.90 29.34 -1.77
C GLY A 251 4.84 30.51 -1.50
N SER A 252 4.39 31.75 -1.75
CA SER A 252 5.12 32.96 -1.34
C SER A 252 5.31 33.04 0.18
N GLU A 253 4.26 32.66 0.90
CA GLU A 253 4.27 32.43 2.34
C GLU A 253 4.03 30.95 2.62
N PHE A 254 4.58 30.47 3.74
CA PHE A 254 4.36 29.11 4.19
C PHE A 254 3.25 29.12 5.24
N VAL A 255 2.26 28.27 5.06
CA VAL A 255 1.11 28.19 5.95
C VAL A 255 0.82 26.76 6.34
N VAL A 256 0.25 26.59 7.52
CA VAL A 256 -0.28 25.32 7.99
C VAL A 256 -1.74 25.51 8.39
N TYR A 257 -2.60 24.60 7.95
CA TYR A 257 -3.97 24.51 8.43
C TYR A 257 -4.04 23.52 9.58
N ASN A 258 -4.54 23.98 10.72
CA ASN A 258 -4.86 23.14 11.86
C ASN A 258 -6.38 22.88 11.86
N PHE A 259 -6.76 21.61 11.74
CA PHE A 259 -8.15 21.18 11.75
C PHE A 259 -8.81 21.29 13.13
N GLU A 260 -8.03 21.13 14.21
CA GLU A 260 -8.55 21.28 15.57
C GLU A 260 -8.98 22.72 15.86
N GLU A 261 -8.25 23.68 15.31
CA GLU A 261 -8.48 25.10 15.51
C GLU A 261 -9.26 25.75 14.36
N ASP A 262 -9.60 24.99 13.30
CA ASP A 262 -10.20 25.44 12.05
C ASP A 262 -9.57 26.74 11.52
N ARG A 263 -8.23 26.80 11.52
CA ARG A 263 -7.51 28.01 11.14
C ARG A 263 -6.18 27.75 10.48
N TRP A 264 -5.83 28.68 9.61
CA TRP A 264 -4.51 28.79 9.03
C TRP A 264 -3.58 29.57 9.97
N LYS A 265 -2.33 29.13 10.03
CA LYS A 265 -1.24 29.83 10.69
C LYS A 265 -0.09 29.98 9.71
N CYS A 266 0.47 31.19 9.64
CA CYS A 266 1.75 31.38 8.95
C CYS A 266 2.83 30.65 9.74
N ILE A 267 3.66 29.89 9.04
CA ILE A 267 4.86 29.30 9.59
C ILE A 267 6.04 30.07 9.03
N GLY A 268 7.04 30.32 9.88
CA GLY A 268 8.22 31.05 9.47
C GLY A 268 8.98 30.31 8.37
N ARG A 269 9.83 31.07 7.67
CA ARG A 269 10.77 30.54 6.67
C ARG A 269 11.83 29.63 7.29
N ASP A 270 11.96 29.55 8.61
CA ASP A 270 12.75 28.52 9.31
C ASP A 270 12.30 27.08 8.96
N LYS A 271 11.07 26.90 8.46
CA LYS A 271 10.58 25.64 7.89
C LYS A 271 10.91 25.43 6.40
N TYR A 272 11.86 26.19 5.82
CA TYR A 272 12.37 25.96 4.44
C TYR A 272 12.82 24.52 4.18
N ASN A 273 13.31 23.85 5.21
CA ASN A 273 13.68 22.44 5.14
C ASN A 273 12.53 21.53 4.70
N LEU A 274 11.27 21.85 5.10
CA LEU A 274 10.09 21.10 4.68
C LEU A 274 9.72 21.37 3.22
N TYR A 275 9.84 22.63 2.76
CA TYR A 275 9.61 22.98 1.36
C TYR A 275 10.52 22.16 0.43
N HIS A 276 11.81 22.06 0.76
CA HIS A 276 12.77 21.30 -0.04
C HIS A 276 12.46 19.80 -0.13
N ALA A 277 11.69 19.24 0.80
CA ALA A 277 11.24 17.85 0.78
C ALA A 277 10.01 17.62 -0.10
N VAL A 278 9.29 18.66 -0.52
CA VAL A 278 8.13 18.56 -1.42
C VAL A 278 8.34 19.24 -2.77
N ASP A 279 9.45 19.96 -2.95
CA ASP A 279 9.84 20.53 -4.22
C ASP A 279 10.58 19.49 -5.09
N PRO A 280 10.00 19.04 -6.22
CA PRO A 280 10.67 18.11 -7.14
C PRO A 280 11.89 18.72 -7.85
N MET A 281 11.99 20.05 -7.90
CA MET A 281 13.15 20.77 -8.45
C MET A 281 14.27 20.95 -7.41
N SER A 282 14.02 20.56 -6.16
CA SER A 282 15.00 20.64 -5.08
C SER A 282 16.25 19.85 -5.43
N ARG A 283 17.42 20.47 -5.20
CA ARG A 283 18.73 19.82 -5.29
C ARG A 283 18.95 18.78 -4.19
N ILE A 284 18.08 18.79 -3.18
CA ILE A 284 18.20 17.96 -1.98
C ILE A 284 17.31 16.73 -2.08
N ASN A 285 16.16 16.77 -2.75
CA ASN A 285 15.18 15.68 -2.70
C ASN A 285 15.12 14.83 -3.99
N SER A 286 15.38 13.52 -3.88
CA SER A 286 15.11 12.52 -4.94
C SER A 286 13.70 11.97 -4.85
N SER A 287 13.22 11.73 -3.63
CA SER A 287 11.89 11.20 -3.35
C SER A 287 11.54 11.45 -1.90
N SER A 288 10.28 11.75 -1.62
CA SER A 288 9.77 11.95 -0.26
C SER A 288 8.53 11.10 0.01
N CYS A 289 8.36 10.75 1.28
CA CYS A 289 7.26 9.94 1.78
C CYS A 289 6.97 10.30 3.24
N VAL A 290 5.71 10.24 3.65
CA VAL A 290 5.32 10.29 5.06
C VAL A 290 4.95 8.88 5.51
N VAL A 291 5.58 8.38 6.57
CA VAL A 291 5.27 7.08 7.21
C VAL A 291 5.07 7.34 8.69
N ASP A 292 3.93 6.93 9.26
CA ASP A 292 3.59 7.12 10.68
C ASP A 292 3.84 8.55 11.20
N ASN A 293 3.38 9.55 10.45
CA ASN A 293 3.58 10.99 10.72
C ASN A 293 5.05 11.44 10.78
N VAL A 294 5.96 10.70 10.16
CA VAL A 294 7.36 11.10 9.98
C VAL A 294 7.64 11.30 8.49
N LEU A 295 8.22 12.45 8.14
CA LEU A 295 8.62 12.77 6.79
C LEU A 295 10.01 12.19 6.50
N PHE A 296 10.09 11.30 5.52
CA PHE A 296 11.32 10.71 5.00
C PHE A 296 11.66 11.28 3.62
N ILE A 297 12.95 11.43 3.35
CA ILE A 297 13.50 11.78 2.04
C ILE A 297 14.67 10.87 1.68
N LEU A 298 14.91 10.72 0.39
CA LEU A 298 16.20 10.28 -0.13
C LEU A 298 16.95 11.52 -0.63
N ASP A 299 18.06 11.85 0.04
CA ASP A 299 18.82 13.06 -0.25
C ASP A 299 19.69 12.88 -1.51
N LYS A 300 19.51 13.74 -2.52
CA LYS A 300 20.26 13.71 -3.79
C LYS A 300 21.75 13.96 -3.61
N GLY A 301 22.12 14.89 -2.72
CA GLY A 301 23.49 15.36 -2.57
C GLY A 301 24.32 14.41 -1.71
N THR A 302 23.78 14.06 -0.54
CA THR A 302 24.42 13.18 0.45
C THR A 302 24.17 11.70 0.21
N ARG A 303 23.18 11.35 -0.63
CA ARG A 303 22.88 9.97 -1.07
C ARG A 303 22.41 9.05 0.06
N VAL A 304 21.92 9.63 1.15
CA VAL A 304 21.43 8.89 2.32
C VAL A 304 19.93 9.12 2.51
N PHE A 305 19.28 8.14 3.12
CA PHE A 305 17.92 8.30 3.60
C PHE A 305 17.93 9.19 4.84
N LYS A 306 17.04 10.17 4.88
CA LYS A 306 16.88 11.08 6.01
C LYS A 306 15.43 11.13 6.46
N TRP A 307 15.22 11.49 7.71
CA TRP A 307 13.91 11.77 8.27
C TRP A 307 13.93 13.10 9.00
N TYR A 308 12.78 13.78 9.02
CA TYR A 308 12.67 15.09 9.64
C TYR A 308 12.22 14.95 11.09
N ASP A 309 13.05 15.42 12.02
CA ASP A 309 12.71 15.50 13.43
C ASP A 309 12.05 16.85 13.72
N PHE A 310 10.75 16.81 13.97
CA PHE A 310 9.96 18.02 14.28
C PHE A 310 10.31 18.65 15.62
N LYS A 311 10.83 17.89 16.59
CA LYS A 311 11.17 18.39 17.92
C LYS A 311 12.34 19.39 17.84
N VAL A 312 13.36 19.05 17.03
CA VAL A 312 14.57 19.86 16.85
C VAL A 312 14.61 20.59 15.51
N SER A 313 13.63 20.38 14.62
CA SER A 313 13.52 20.96 13.28
C SER A 313 14.72 20.67 12.35
N LEU A 314 15.31 19.48 12.49
CA LEU A 314 16.50 19.05 11.74
C LEU A 314 16.27 17.74 10.99
N TRP A 315 17.00 17.58 9.89
CA TRP A 315 17.12 16.30 9.20
C TRP A 315 18.12 15.41 9.92
N LYS A 316 17.72 14.16 10.18
CA LYS A 316 18.56 13.10 10.73
C LYS A 316 18.68 11.97 9.73
N GLU A 317 19.81 11.27 9.73
CA GLU A 317 20.01 10.10 8.86
C GLU A 317 19.21 8.90 9.38
N LEU A 318 18.75 8.07 8.44
CA LEU A 318 18.12 6.78 8.72
C LEU A 318 19.22 5.71 8.77
N ASN A 319 19.43 5.13 9.95
CA ASN A 319 20.45 4.09 10.18
C ASN A 319 19.97 2.70 9.74
N GLY A 320 20.87 1.72 9.60
CA GLY A 320 20.52 0.30 9.40
C GLY A 320 20.13 -0.11 7.99
N VAL A 321 20.29 0.79 7.01
CA VAL A 321 20.00 0.55 5.59
C VAL A 321 21.27 0.28 4.77
N GLU A 322 22.40 -0.02 5.40
CA GLU A 322 23.71 -0.19 4.74
C GLU A 322 23.76 -1.37 3.75
N GLY A 323 22.79 -2.28 3.79
CA GLY A 323 22.68 -3.42 2.87
C GLY A 323 22.03 -3.11 1.51
N LEU A 324 21.46 -1.91 1.33
CA LEU A 324 20.88 -1.51 0.03
C LEU A 324 21.99 -1.08 -0.94
N PRO A 325 21.81 -1.33 -2.26
CA PRO A 325 22.75 -0.84 -3.25
C PRO A 325 22.77 0.69 -3.26
N ASP A 326 23.91 1.27 -3.65
CA ASP A 326 23.97 2.70 -3.90
C ASP A 326 22.96 3.08 -5.00
N LEU A 327 22.04 3.99 -4.64
CA LEU A 327 20.98 4.49 -5.51
C LEU A 327 21.41 5.75 -6.28
N SER A 328 22.67 6.20 -6.13
CA SER A 328 23.19 7.47 -6.63
C SER A 328 23.25 7.61 -8.16
N ASP A 329 23.47 6.51 -8.89
CA ASP A 329 23.54 6.48 -10.37
C ASP A 329 22.25 5.94 -11.01
N ARG A 330 21.22 5.69 -10.19
CA ARG A 330 19.96 5.10 -10.63
C ARG A 330 18.98 6.21 -10.95
N GLY A 331 18.62 6.33 -12.24
CA GLY A 331 17.94 7.52 -12.76
C GLY A 331 16.63 7.92 -12.06
N TYR A 332 15.92 6.99 -11.40
CA TYR A 332 14.66 7.28 -10.71
C TYR A 332 14.45 6.37 -9.49
N VAL A 333 14.10 6.99 -8.36
CA VAL A 333 13.73 6.33 -7.08
C VAL A 333 12.39 6.87 -6.61
N LYS A 334 11.54 6.00 -6.06
CA LYS A 334 10.29 6.38 -5.39
C LYS A 334 10.18 5.75 -4.01
N MET A 335 9.89 6.60 -3.03
CA MET A 335 9.59 6.23 -1.65
C MET A 335 8.12 6.45 -1.34
N VAL A 336 7.56 5.55 -0.53
CA VAL A 336 6.11 5.42 -0.36
C VAL A 336 5.81 4.57 0.88
N ASP A 337 4.69 4.84 1.55
CA ASP A 337 4.29 4.16 2.80
C ASP A 337 3.67 2.80 2.50
N LEU A 338 4.17 1.76 3.18
CA LEU A 338 3.71 0.38 3.20
C LEU A 338 3.19 -0.01 4.58
N GLY A 339 2.21 0.75 5.06
CA GLY A 339 1.48 0.51 6.31
C GLY A 339 2.42 0.57 7.50
N GLY A 340 3.13 1.68 7.65
CA GLY A 340 4.14 1.88 8.68
C GLY A 340 5.54 1.39 8.29
N LYS A 341 5.68 0.83 7.08
CA LYS A 341 6.99 0.46 6.51
C LYS A 341 7.33 1.38 5.35
N LEU A 342 8.60 1.53 5.06
CA LEU A 342 9.06 2.27 3.90
C LEU A 342 9.29 1.29 2.75
N ALA A 343 8.57 1.44 1.64
CA ALA A 343 8.97 0.77 0.40
C ALA A 343 9.71 1.73 -0.53
N VAL A 344 10.76 1.21 -1.15
CA VAL A 344 11.63 1.97 -2.06
C VAL A 344 11.68 1.24 -3.39
N LEU A 345 11.28 1.91 -4.46
CA LEU A 345 11.37 1.39 -5.82
C LEU A 345 12.38 2.17 -6.63
N TRP A 346 13.17 1.50 -7.47
CA TRP A 346 14.13 2.19 -8.32
C TRP A 346 14.34 1.50 -9.67
N GLN A 347 14.80 2.29 -10.65
CA GLN A 347 15.16 1.78 -11.97
C GLN A 347 16.63 1.40 -12.04
N GLU A 348 16.91 0.30 -12.73
CA GLU A 348 18.23 -0.05 -13.21
C GLU A 348 18.23 -0.09 -14.74
N CYS A 349 19.14 0.68 -15.36
CA CYS A 349 19.36 0.68 -16.81
C CYS A 349 20.57 -0.20 -17.12
N LEU A 350 20.38 -1.31 -17.83
CA LEU A 350 21.49 -2.12 -18.31
C LEU A 350 22.15 -1.48 -19.54
N THR A 351 23.47 -1.63 -19.65
CA THR A 351 24.38 -0.97 -20.61
C THR A 351 23.97 -1.10 -22.09
N ASN A 352 23.14 -2.08 -22.46
CA ASN A 352 22.61 -2.25 -23.83
C ASN A 352 21.31 -1.47 -24.14
N LYS A 353 20.88 -0.53 -23.28
CA LYS A 353 19.78 0.44 -23.49
C LYS A 353 18.40 -0.13 -23.90
N LYS A 354 18.19 -1.46 -23.90
CA LYS A 354 16.94 -2.11 -24.36
C LYS A 354 16.07 -2.68 -23.24
N ILE A 355 16.63 -2.93 -22.05
CA ILE A 355 15.88 -3.49 -20.93
C ILE A 355 16.13 -2.65 -19.68
N LYS A 356 15.05 -2.34 -18.95
CA LYS A 356 15.07 -1.70 -17.65
C LYS A 356 14.52 -2.66 -16.62
N ARG A 357 15.20 -2.77 -15.49
CA ARG A 357 14.74 -3.56 -14.33
C ARG A 357 14.20 -2.62 -13.28
N ILE A 358 13.08 -3.00 -12.69
CA ILE A 358 12.47 -2.31 -11.56
C ILE A 358 12.75 -3.14 -10.33
N TRP A 359 13.44 -2.53 -9.39
CA TRP A 359 13.70 -3.10 -8.08
C TRP A 359 12.71 -2.55 -7.07
N CYS A 360 12.44 -3.33 -6.03
CA CYS A 360 11.68 -2.91 -4.87
C CYS A 360 12.39 -3.41 -3.61
N ALA A 361 12.44 -2.56 -2.58
CA ALA A 361 12.84 -2.93 -1.23
C ALA A 361 11.72 -2.60 -0.25
N GLU A 362 11.58 -3.42 0.78
CA GLU A 362 10.75 -3.14 1.95
C GLU A 362 11.65 -2.95 3.17
N ILE A 363 11.44 -1.84 3.87
CA ILE A 363 12.24 -1.44 5.02
C ILE A 363 11.29 -1.25 6.20
N SER A 364 11.41 -2.09 7.23
CA SER A 364 10.74 -1.89 8.50
C SER A 364 11.42 -0.74 9.25
N LEU A 365 10.64 0.11 9.91
CA LEU A 365 11.14 1.25 10.67
C LEU A 365 10.96 0.97 12.16
N GLU A 366 12.02 1.19 12.95
CA GLU A 366 12.04 1.02 14.40
C GLU A 366 12.52 2.32 15.05
N ARG A 367 11.77 2.84 16.03
CA ARG A 367 12.23 3.92 16.90
C ARG A 367 13.02 3.32 18.05
N ARG A 368 14.26 3.79 18.25
CA ARG A 368 15.13 3.35 19.35
C ARG A 368 15.34 4.46 20.37
N ASP A 369 15.80 4.08 21.56
CA ASP A 369 16.14 5.02 22.62
C ASP A 369 17.14 6.06 22.10
N ARG A 370 16.88 7.34 22.42
CA ARG A 370 17.56 8.58 21.93
C ARG A 370 16.95 9.28 20.70
N ASP A 371 15.67 9.07 20.39
CA ASP A 371 15.00 9.74 19.25
C ASP A 371 15.73 9.46 17.92
N GLU A 372 16.15 8.20 17.72
CA GLU A 372 16.69 7.69 16.47
C GLU A 372 15.67 6.79 15.76
N ILE A 373 15.69 6.80 14.43
CA ILE A 373 14.94 5.85 13.61
C ILE A 373 15.95 4.96 12.90
N TRP A 374 15.75 3.65 13.04
CA TRP A 374 16.51 2.61 12.36
C TRP A 374 15.62 1.92 11.31
N GLY A 375 16.18 1.69 10.14
CA GLY A 375 15.62 0.86 9.10
C GLY A 375 16.16 -0.56 9.20
N LYS A 376 15.31 -1.56 8.97
CA LYS A 376 15.71 -2.95 8.72
C LYS A 376 15.20 -3.34 7.34
N VAL A 377 16.11 -3.63 6.42
CA VAL A 377 15.76 -4.12 5.08
C VAL A 377 15.20 -5.55 5.22
N GLU A 378 13.90 -5.72 5.02
CA GLU A 378 13.24 -7.03 5.12
C GLU A 378 13.50 -7.88 3.88
N TRP A 379 13.49 -7.24 2.71
CA TRP A 379 13.83 -7.84 1.42
C TRP A 379 14.07 -6.75 0.39
N PHE A 380 14.81 -7.10 -0.67
CA PHE A 380 14.78 -6.34 -1.91
C PHE A 380 15.04 -7.28 -3.10
N ASP A 381 14.40 -7.03 -4.23
CA ASP A 381 14.49 -7.89 -5.41
C ASP A 381 14.03 -7.16 -6.69
N ILE A 382 14.33 -7.76 -7.85
CA ILE A 382 13.78 -7.36 -9.14
C ILE A 382 12.34 -7.84 -9.25
N VAL A 383 11.41 -6.89 -9.22
CA VAL A 383 9.98 -7.16 -9.27
C VAL A 383 9.39 -7.05 -10.68
N LEU A 384 10.08 -6.36 -11.61
CA LEU A 384 9.64 -6.25 -13.01
C LEU A 384 10.81 -6.02 -13.95
N SER A 385 10.77 -6.64 -15.13
CA SER A 385 11.67 -6.33 -16.25
C SER A 385 10.85 -5.82 -17.43
N VAL A 386 11.18 -4.64 -17.92
CA VAL A 386 10.47 -3.97 -19.02
C VAL A 386 11.42 -3.58 -20.15
N HIS A 387 10.89 -3.52 -21.37
CA HIS A 387 11.65 -3.00 -22.51
C HIS A 387 11.93 -1.49 -22.34
N SER A 388 12.96 -0.95 -22.98
CA SER A 388 13.48 0.40 -22.71
C SER A 388 12.53 1.56 -23.05
N SER A 389 11.45 1.28 -23.77
CA SER A 389 10.33 2.19 -24.03
C SER A 389 9.53 2.52 -22.76
N PHE A 390 9.56 1.66 -21.75
CA PHE A 390 9.04 1.96 -20.42
C PHE A 390 10.01 2.90 -19.72
N SER A 391 9.56 4.08 -19.34
CA SER A 391 10.39 5.00 -18.55
C SER A 391 9.68 5.31 -17.25
N LEU A 392 10.43 5.33 -16.15
CA LEU A 392 10.04 5.99 -14.90
C LEU A 392 9.86 7.52 -15.06
N LEU A 393 9.73 8.02 -16.30
CA LEU A 393 9.33 9.39 -16.62
C LEU A 393 7.87 9.58 -16.24
N CYS A 394 7.65 9.66 -14.94
CA CYS A 394 6.75 10.64 -14.39
C CYS A 394 7.07 10.94 -12.93
N ALA A 395 7.43 12.20 -12.73
CA ALA A 395 7.68 12.85 -11.45
C ALA A 395 6.41 13.14 -10.60
N ASP A 396 5.22 12.65 -10.95
CA ASP A 396 3.98 12.78 -10.17
C ASP A 396 3.10 11.50 -10.18
N ALA A 397 3.57 10.41 -10.81
CA ALA A 397 2.74 9.23 -11.11
C ALA A 397 3.26 7.93 -10.50
N ILE A 398 3.64 7.98 -9.23
CA ILE A 398 3.60 6.76 -8.41
C ILE A 398 2.77 7.12 -7.20
N SER A 399 1.48 6.81 -7.29
CA SER A 399 0.76 6.46 -6.07
C SER A 399 1.00 4.98 -5.88
N MET A 400 2.10 4.69 -5.20
CA MET A 400 2.08 3.49 -4.40
C MET A 400 1.27 3.87 -3.17
N MET A 401 0.34 2.98 -2.91
CA MET A 401 -0.70 3.22 -1.97
C MET A 401 -0.88 1.96 -1.19
N VAL A 402 -0.91 2.10 0.12
CA VAL A 402 -1.01 0.93 0.96
C VAL A 402 -2.30 1.04 1.72
N LEU A 403 -3.07 -0.02 1.53
CA LEU A 403 -4.45 -0.13 1.93
C LEU A 403 -4.45 -0.95 3.20
N TRP A 404 -5.08 -0.42 4.23
CA TRP A 404 -5.51 -1.21 5.38
C TRP A 404 -7.04 -1.15 5.44
N ASP A 405 -7.65 -2.22 5.93
CA ASP A 405 -9.10 -2.30 6.12
C ASP A 405 -9.36 -2.04 7.62
N ALA A 406 -9.74 -0.81 7.97
CA ALA A 406 -10.10 -0.46 9.34
C ALA A 406 -11.59 -0.09 9.40
N SER A 407 -12.35 -0.80 10.24
CA SER A 407 -13.72 -0.42 10.62
C SER A 407 -13.70 0.20 12.02
N VAL A 408 -14.33 1.36 12.17
CA VAL A 408 -14.49 2.06 13.45
C VAL A 408 -15.91 1.79 13.95
N TYR A 409 -16.06 1.17 15.11
CA TYR A 409 -17.35 1.03 15.79
C TYR A 409 -17.51 2.13 16.85
N TYR A 410 -18.64 2.82 16.83
CA TYR A 410 -19.12 3.63 17.96
C TYR A 410 -20.11 2.82 18.81
N SER A 411 -19.93 2.91 20.12
CA SER A 411 -20.63 2.17 21.17
C SER A 411 -22.09 2.58 21.38
N SER A 412 -22.96 1.61 21.72
CA SER A 412 -23.93 1.80 22.82
C SER A 412 -24.35 0.45 23.43
N ARG A 413 -24.63 0.48 24.74
CA ARG A 413 -24.58 -0.61 25.75
C ARG A 413 -25.66 -1.71 25.61
N ARG A 414 -25.25 -2.99 25.78
CA ARG A 414 -26.01 -4.09 26.42
C ARG A 414 -25.02 -5.09 27.04
N LYS A 415 -25.29 -5.55 28.28
CA LYS A 415 -24.49 -6.62 28.94
C LYS A 415 -24.94 -7.98 28.42
N GLU A 416 -24.07 -8.64 27.66
CA GLU A 416 -24.22 -10.01 27.18
C GLU A 416 -23.29 -10.94 27.98
N ASN A 417 -23.61 -12.23 28.08
CA ASN A 417 -22.69 -13.21 28.64
C ASN A 417 -21.60 -13.44 27.60
N VAL A 418 -20.38 -12.95 27.85
CA VAL A 418 -19.29 -12.98 26.86
C VAL A 418 -18.28 -14.06 27.24
N MET A 419 -17.83 -14.83 26.26
CA MET A 419 -16.72 -15.75 26.39
C MET A 419 -15.43 -14.95 26.36
N TRP A 420 -14.62 -15.09 27.41
CA TRP A 420 -13.34 -14.41 27.53
C TRP A 420 -12.22 -15.36 27.13
N CYS A 421 -11.28 -14.87 26.33
CA CYS A 421 -10.04 -15.57 26.03
C CYS A 421 -8.88 -14.78 26.61
N ALA A 422 -7.90 -15.50 27.10
CA ALA A 422 -6.68 -14.94 27.63
C ALA A 422 -5.50 -15.68 27.01
N GLU A 423 -4.49 -14.92 26.61
CA GLU A 423 -3.18 -15.48 26.29
C GLU A 423 -2.31 -15.39 27.54
N ILE A 424 -1.81 -16.54 27.98
CA ILE A 424 -1.00 -16.65 29.18
C ILE A 424 0.36 -17.18 28.76
N SER A 425 1.40 -16.36 28.91
CA SER A 425 2.77 -16.80 28.75
C SER A 425 3.17 -17.61 29.99
N LEU A 426 3.78 -18.77 29.79
CA LEU A 426 4.26 -19.61 30.88
C LEU A 426 5.78 -19.50 30.92
N GLU A 427 6.32 -19.12 32.07
CA GLU A 427 7.76 -19.04 32.30
C GLU A 427 8.14 -20.01 33.43
N ARG A 428 9.16 -20.83 33.19
CA ARG A 428 9.80 -21.62 34.23
C ARG A 428 10.89 -20.77 34.86
N ARG A 429 10.75 -20.46 36.15
CA ARG A 429 11.77 -19.76 36.92
C ARG A 429 12.34 -20.67 37.99
N GLY A 430 13.67 -20.69 38.07
CA GLY A 430 14.43 -21.54 38.99
C GLY A 430 14.65 -22.97 38.47
N ASP A 431 15.49 -23.71 39.18
CA ASP A 431 16.11 -24.99 38.79
C ASP A 431 15.14 -26.21 38.82
N GLY A 432 13.96 -26.03 38.22
CA GLY A 432 13.10 -27.12 37.76
C GLY A 432 12.05 -27.62 38.76
N ASP A 433 10.91 -26.91 38.85
CA ASP A 433 9.56 -27.56 38.85
C ASP A 433 8.37 -26.60 39.05
N GLN A 434 8.59 -25.30 39.32
CA GLN A 434 7.50 -24.32 39.37
C GLN A 434 7.30 -23.61 38.03
N ILE A 435 6.08 -23.70 37.49
CA ILE A 435 5.65 -23.01 36.28
C ILE A 435 4.75 -21.85 36.70
N TRP A 436 5.14 -20.64 36.31
CA TRP A 436 4.37 -19.43 36.56
C TRP A 436 3.77 -18.93 35.25
N GLY A 437 2.48 -18.57 35.30
CA GLY A 437 1.77 -18.00 34.15
C GLY A 437 1.55 -16.50 34.32
N LYS A 438 1.93 -15.72 33.32
CA LYS A 438 1.62 -14.30 33.22
C LYS A 438 0.59 -14.09 32.12
N VAL A 439 -0.55 -13.50 32.48
CA VAL A 439 -1.60 -13.14 31.51
C VAL A 439 -1.05 -11.97 30.68
N GLU A 440 -0.71 -12.22 29.42
CA GLU A 440 -0.18 -11.21 28.51
C GLU A 440 -1.30 -10.31 28.00
N TRP A 441 -2.48 -10.90 27.74
CA TRP A 441 -3.72 -10.16 27.55
C TRP A 441 -4.92 -11.06 27.81
N PHE A 442 -6.08 -10.46 28.07
CA PHE A 442 -7.36 -11.13 28.02
C PHE A 442 -8.43 -10.19 27.49
N ASP A 443 -9.31 -10.71 26.64
CA ASP A 443 -10.40 -9.93 26.06
C ASP A 443 -11.64 -10.79 25.81
N ALA A 444 -12.78 -10.12 25.70
CA ALA A 444 -14.07 -10.71 25.51
C ALA A 444 -14.26 -11.00 24.01
N VAL A 445 -14.21 -12.27 23.61
CA VAL A 445 -14.10 -12.64 22.20
C VAL A 445 -15.45 -12.79 21.51
N LEU A 446 -16.48 -13.29 22.22
CA LEU A 446 -17.80 -13.61 21.64
C LEU A 446 -18.93 -13.59 22.67
N PRO A 447 -20.09 -12.97 22.39
CA PRO A 447 -21.28 -13.10 23.21
C PRO A 447 -21.94 -14.48 23.01
N VAL A 448 -22.33 -15.11 24.11
CA VAL A 448 -22.84 -16.49 24.15
C VAL A 448 -24.28 -16.49 24.66
N HIS A 449 -25.15 -17.24 23.97
CA HIS A 449 -26.54 -17.43 24.38
C HIS A 449 -26.64 -18.19 25.72
N LYS A 450 -27.62 -17.86 26.58
CA LYS A 450 -27.77 -18.39 27.96
C LYS A 450 -27.84 -19.92 28.10
N SER A 451 -28.00 -20.64 26.99
CA SER A 451 -28.14 -22.09 26.93
C SER A 451 -26.87 -22.85 26.51
N CYS A 452 -25.79 -22.16 26.12
CA CYS A 452 -24.55 -22.82 25.71
C CYS A 452 -23.70 -23.20 26.93
N ARG A 453 -23.24 -24.46 26.97
CA ARG A 453 -22.21 -24.94 27.92
C ARG A 453 -20.94 -25.25 27.14
N LEU A 454 -19.79 -24.81 27.66
CA LEU A 454 -18.48 -25.15 27.13
C LEU A 454 -18.27 -26.67 27.26
N LEU A 455 -18.00 -27.35 26.14
CA LEU A 455 -17.52 -28.72 26.15
C LEU A 455 -16.05 -28.68 25.71
N TYR A 456 -15.16 -28.93 26.68
CA TYR A 456 -13.71 -29.17 26.64
C TYR A 456 -12.92 -28.86 25.35
N ALA A 457 -11.83 -28.10 25.49
CA ALA A 457 -10.79 -27.91 24.46
C ALA A 457 -9.49 -28.57 24.92
N ASP A 458 -9.01 -29.57 24.17
CA ASP A 458 -7.66 -30.13 24.33
C ASP A 458 -6.66 -29.33 23.49
N GLY A 459 -5.60 -28.84 24.13
CA GLY A 459 -4.54 -28.05 23.52
C GLY A 459 -3.53 -28.92 22.76
N LEU A 460 -3.27 -28.59 21.49
CA LEU A 460 -2.14 -29.10 20.74
C LEU A 460 -0.97 -28.11 20.83
N SER A 461 0.02 -28.49 21.63
CA SER A 461 1.38 -27.94 21.60
C SER A 461 2.07 -28.38 20.30
N ALA A 462 2.66 -27.45 19.55
CA ALA A 462 3.61 -27.76 18.50
C ALA A 462 4.91 -26.98 18.72
N THR A 463 5.89 -27.69 19.28
CA THR A 463 7.33 -27.42 19.25
C THR A 463 7.87 -27.60 17.83
N LEU A 464 8.53 -26.57 17.29
CA LEU A 464 9.97 -26.54 16.92
C LEU A 464 10.33 -25.16 16.36
#